data_AF-L1JE30-F1
#
_entry.id   AF-L1JE30-F1
#
_cell.length_a   1.000
_cell.length_b   1.000
_cell.length_c   1.000
_cell.angle_alpha   90.00
_cell.angle_beta   90.00
_cell.angle_gamma   90.00
#
_symmetry.space_group_name_H-M   'P 1'
#
loop_
_entity.id
_entity.type
_entity.pdbx_description
1 polymer ?
#
loop_
_entity_poly.entity_id
_entity_poly.type
_entity_poly.pdbx_seq_one_letter_code
_entity_poly.pdbx_strand_id
1 'polypeptide(L)'
;MGGTDSPSTGTPSKTGATPRKYTPLRNRTPNTPSRDSLVKVTFSVKHEMQVEDASMFVIGSLPSLGSWDPRRARKMSQAEDGTWMIAIYLPEKVEFLYQYCLIQEEEDSARQPLIVWQGNIERKCKVDNASDTPGKQLILEDNTAADGGRGEGERQQQELKIDPLVPVGANSMQQKLEVKQIEIDQLLEERERCQNELQKLKDIIGYADNPDDYKKRQSYLPDFSSLLYDTVRELQSSVQSKLRKTCSSIAEDHAFEGGSSEDVKLALQEAETKVNDLRMRLEQAELQLGEATALHEVEKKELQEYYEKALGKMDCKDQEDAMKRMKVEESRTMLESSIRVVAGELFDVRQQHDKLKEEARSLQALLLGEEMKQLEQAISD
;
A
#
# COMPACT_ATOMS: atom_id res chain seq x y z
N MET A 1 0.93 -74.60 28.40
CA MET A 1 1.00 -75.81 27.54
C MET A 1 0.22 -75.45 26.29
N GLY A 2 0.73 -75.35 25.07
CA GLY A 2 2.00 -75.75 24.47
C GLY A 2 1.67 -76.19 23.04
N GLY A 3 2.23 -75.52 22.04
CA GLY A 3 2.44 -76.04 20.68
C GLY A 3 1.33 -75.86 19.64
N THR A 4 1.73 -75.99 18.38
CA THR A 4 0.97 -76.08 17.11
C THR A 4 0.51 -74.73 16.54
N ASP A 5 0.74 -74.33 15.28
CA ASP A 5 1.36 -74.94 14.10
C ASP A 5 1.84 -73.81 13.16
N SER A 6 2.91 -74.05 12.39
CA SER A 6 3.11 -73.42 11.06
C SER A 6 4.17 -74.19 10.23
N PRO A 7 3.75 -74.89 9.17
CA PRO A 7 4.59 -75.31 8.04
C PRO A 7 4.48 -74.25 6.91
N SER A 8 5.28 -74.15 5.85
CA SER A 8 6.49 -74.78 5.36
C SER A 8 7.02 -73.89 4.23
N THR A 9 8.26 -74.19 3.85
CA THR A 9 9.15 -73.72 2.80
C THR A 9 8.59 -73.26 1.45
N GLY A 10 9.25 -72.23 0.90
CA GLY A 10 9.35 -71.96 -0.53
C GLY A 10 10.49 -70.99 -0.87
N THR A 11 11.66 -71.52 -1.21
CA THR A 11 12.70 -70.86 -2.03
C THR A 11 12.63 -71.50 -3.44
N PRO A 12 13.26 -71.00 -4.53
CA PRO A 12 14.15 -69.84 -4.69
C PRO A 12 13.89 -69.02 -5.99
N SER A 13 14.62 -67.91 -6.21
CA SER A 13 15.37 -67.70 -7.46
C SER A 13 16.17 -66.38 -7.47
N LYS A 14 17.47 -66.55 -7.72
CA LYS A 14 18.44 -65.53 -8.08
C LYS A 14 18.18 -65.05 -9.51
N THR A 15 18.11 -63.73 -9.71
CA THR A 15 18.39 -63.12 -11.01
C THR A 15 19.32 -61.95 -10.77
N GLY A 16 20.56 -62.08 -11.27
CA GLY A 16 21.58 -61.05 -11.16
C GLY A 16 21.27 -59.84 -12.02
N ALA A 17 21.30 -58.66 -11.41
CA ALA A 17 21.32 -57.39 -12.11
C ALA A 17 22.71 -56.75 -11.94
N THR A 18 23.36 -56.48 -13.06
CA THR A 18 24.62 -55.73 -13.18
C THR A 18 24.51 -54.33 -12.57
N PRO A 19 25.53 -53.82 -11.87
CA PRO A 19 25.51 -52.47 -11.32
C PRO A 19 25.68 -51.44 -12.45
N ARG A 20 24.60 -50.71 -12.76
CA ARG A 20 24.69 -49.49 -13.57
C ARG A 20 25.49 -48.47 -12.77
N LYS A 21 26.61 -48.00 -13.33
CA LYS A 21 27.32 -46.80 -12.88
C LYS A 21 26.36 -45.62 -12.92
N TYR A 22 25.89 -45.18 -11.77
CA TYR A 22 25.21 -43.90 -11.63
C TYR A 22 26.26 -42.80 -11.76
N THR A 23 26.24 -42.11 -12.90
CA THR A 23 26.81 -40.77 -13.02
C THR A 23 25.90 -39.85 -12.20
N PRO A 24 26.38 -39.19 -11.12
CA PRO A 24 25.53 -38.26 -10.40
C PRO A 24 25.17 -37.11 -11.34
N LEU A 25 23.90 -37.03 -11.69
CA LEU A 25 23.34 -35.90 -12.40
C LEU A 25 23.56 -34.70 -11.48
N ARG A 26 24.51 -33.85 -11.88
CA ARG A 26 24.86 -32.63 -11.16
C ARG A 26 23.62 -31.73 -11.24
N ASN A 27 22.76 -31.81 -10.23
CA ASN A 27 21.67 -30.86 -10.00
C ASN A 27 22.29 -29.47 -9.99
N ARG A 28 22.20 -28.77 -11.12
CA ARG A 28 22.40 -27.33 -11.16
C ARG A 28 21.22 -26.75 -10.40
N THR A 29 21.45 -26.49 -9.12
CA THR A 29 20.60 -25.60 -8.33
C THR A 29 20.36 -24.33 -9.15
N PRO A 30 19.10 -23.87 -9.30
CA PRO A 30 18.82 -22.56 -9.84
C PRO A 30 19.68 -21.55 -9.10
N ASN A 31 20.44 -20.73 -9.84
CA ASN A 31 21.28 -19.68 -9.30
C ASN A 31 20.48 -18.90 -8.26
N THR A 32 20.74 -19.14 -6.98
CA THR A 32 20.42 -18.17 -5.95
C THR A 32 21.20 -16.92 -6.35
N PRO A 33 20.56 -15.78 -6.65
CA PRO A 33 21.28 -14.56 -6.99
C PRO A 33 22.27 -14.31 -5.86
N SER A 34 23.56 -14.35 -6.20
CA SER A 34 24.64 -14.01 -5.28
C SER A 34 24.32 -12.65 -4.70
N ARG A 35 24.36 -12.52 -3.36
CA ARG A 35 24.14 -11.25 -2.65
C ARG A 35 24.95 -10.14 -3.31
N ASP A 36 24.23 -9.37 -4.11
CA ASP A 36 24.32 -7.93 -4.29
C ASP A 36 25.67 -7.43 -4.80
N SER A 37 25.94 -7.67 -6.09
CA SER A 37 26.81 -6.74 -6.81
C SER A 37 26.08 -5.39 -6.87
N LEU A 38 26.55 -4.45 -6.04
CA LEU A 38 26.05 -3.09 -5.97
C LEU A 38 26.92 -2.19 -6.86
N VAL A 39 26.28 -1.39 -7.70
CA VAL A 39 26.93 -0.34 -8.49
C VAL A 39 26.70 0.99 -7.82
N LYS A 40 27.76 1.79 -7.69
CA LYS A 40 27.64 3.18 -7.26
C LYS A 40 27.10 4.02 -8.42
N VAL A 41 25.88 4.51 -8.28
CA VAL A 41 25.22 5.42 -9.23
C VAL A 41 25.18 6.81 -8.63
N THR A 42 25.66 7.80 -9.36
CA THR A 42 25.68 9.21 -8.94
C THR A 42 24.69 9.99 -9.77
N PHE A 43 23.66 10.50 -9.11
CA PHE A 43 22.69 11.41 -9.69
C PHE A 43 23.26 12.81 -9.61
N SER A 44 23.30 13.52 -10.73
CA SER A 44 23.80 14.88 -10.86
C SER A 44 22.78 15.68 -11.65
N VAL A 45 22.24 16.75 -11.07
CA VAL A 45 21.24 17.58 -11.74
C VAL A 45 21.55 19.05 -11.56
N LYS A 46 21.62 19.80 -12.67
CA LYS A 46 21.76 21.25 -12.59
C LYS A 46 20.39 21.88 -12.33
N HIS A 47 20.26 22.62 -11.24
CA HIS A 47 19.03 23.31 -10.86
C HIS A 47 19.33 24.58 -10.07
N GLU A 48 18.96 25.73 -10.63
CA GLU A 48 19.03 27.02 -9.94
C GLU A 48 17.85 27.13 -8.97
N MET A 49 18.14 27.11 -7.67
CA MET A 49 17.10 27.14 -6.66
C MET A 49 16.43 28.50 -6.60
N GLN A 50 15.13 28.55 -6.85
CA GLN A 50 14.32 29.78 -6.84
C GLN A 50 13.57 29.99 -5.52
N VAL A 51 13.51 28.98 -4.66
CA VAL A 51 12.73 29.00 -3.41
C VAL A 51 13.69 28.94 -2.23
N GLU A 52 13.59 29.91 -1.32
CA GLU A 52 14.31 29.92 -0.05
C GLU A 52 13.87 28.71 0.80
N ASP A 53 14.82 28.04 1.46
CA ASP A 53 14.61 26.89 2.34
C ASP A 53 14.08 25.59 1.69
N ALA A 54 14.14 25.47 0.37
CA ALA A 54 13.92 24.19 -0.31
C ALA A 54 15.19 23.32 -0.32
N SER A 55 15.03 22.00 -0.35
CA SER A 55 16.12 21.05 -0.61
C SER A 55 15.75 20.14 -1.78
N MET A 56 16.72 19.79 -2.63
CA MET A 56 16.51 18.85 -3.74
C MET A 56 16.62 17.40 -3.25
N PHE A 57 15.72 16.56 -3.74
CA PHE A 57 15.68 15.13 -3.47
C PHE A 57 15.55 14.35 -4.78
N VAL A 58 16.05 13.12 -4.77
CA VAL A 58 15.77 12.10 -5.79
C VAL A 58 14.89 11.01 -5.21
N ILE A 59 13.89 10.60 -5.98
CA ILE A 59 12.94 9.55 -5.63
C ILE A 59 12.72 8.62 -6.81
N GLY A 60 12.36 7.36 -6.58
CA GLY A 60 12.13 6.42 -7.67
C GLY A 60 11.50 5.10 -7.24
N SER A 61 11.37 4.19 -8.20
CA SER A 61 10.68 2.90 -8.01
C SER A 61 11.43 1.92 -7.08
N LEU A 62 12.76 2.05 -6.95
CA LEU A 62 13.55 1.15 -6.11
C LEU A 62 13.41 1.49 -4.62
N PRO A 63 13.47 0.49 -3.72
CA PRO A 63 13.50 0.73 -2.27
C PRO A 63 14.65 1.63 -1.80
N SER A 64 15.80 1.58 -2.48
CA SER A 64 16.95 2.45 -2.26
C SER A 64 16.66 3.91 -2.63
N LEU A 65 15.74 4.14 -3.57
CA LEU A 65 15.25 5.45 -4.03
C LEU A 65 13.91 5.86 -3.38
N GLY A 66 13.42 5.10 -2.39
CA GLY A 66 12.24 5.47 -1.61
C GLY A 66 10.91 4.90 -2.10
N SER A 67 10.88 4.08 -3.16
CA SER A 67 9.64 3.44 -3.66
C SER A 67 8.49 4.43 -3.89
N TRP A 68 8.80 5.59 -4.49
CA TRP A 68 7.84 6.68 -4.72
C TRP A 68 7.20 7.30 -3.46
N ASP A 69 7.68 6.99 -2.25
CA ASP A 69 7.31 7.70 -1.02
C ASP A 69 8.21 8.93 -0.77
N PRO A 70 7.68 10.17 -0.83
CA PRO A 70 8.45 11.39 -0.60
C PRO A 70 9.14 11.44 0.76
N ARG A 71 8.59 10.76 1.78
CA ARG A 71 9.21 10.68 3.12
C ARG A 71 10.48 9.84 3.12
N ARG A 72 10.65 8.99 2.11
CA ARG A 72 11.82 8.11 1.89
C ARG A 72 12.70 8.58 0.75
N ALA A 73 12.42 9.76 0.18
CA ALA A 73 13.25 10.36 -0.87
C ALA A 73 14.67 10.64 -0.34
N ARG A 74 15.64 10.68 -1.26
CA ARG A 74 17.06 10.83 -0.91
C ARG A 74 17.51 12.27 -1.13
N LYS A 75 17.88 12.95 -0.04
CA LYS A 75 18.35 14.35 -0.05
C LYS A 75 19.66 14.46 -0.81
N MET A 76 19.71 15.36 -1.78
CA MET A 76 20.91 15.66 -2.57
C MET A 76 21.74 16.76 -1.90
N SER A 77 23.04 16.80 -2.18
CA SER A 77 23.93 17.88 -1.74
C SER A 77 24.15 18.88 -2.86
N GLN A 78 24.02 20.17 -2.57
CA GLN A 78 24.30 21.25 -3.51
C GLN A 78 25.80 21.53 -3.59
N ALA A 79 26.35 21.62 -4.80
CA ALA A 79 27.69 22.09 -5.08
C ALA A 79 27.68 23.60 -5.40
N GLU A 80 28.85 24.24 -5.35
CA GLU A 80 29.02 25.70 -5.53
C GLU A 80 28.56 26.21 -6.92
N ASP A 81 28.52 25.34 -7.92
CA ASP A 81 28.13 25.63 -9.30
C ASP A 81 26.62 25.51 -9.57
N GLY A 82 25.81 25.28 -8.52
CA GLY A 82 24.37 25.04 -8.63
C GLY A 82 24.01 23.62 -9.07
N THR A 83 24.98 22.70 -9.10
CA THR A 83 24.74 21.28 -9.39
C THR A 83 24.38 20.55 -8.09
N TRP A 84 23.31 19.76 -8.12
CA TRP A 84 22.90 18.90 -7.01
C TRP A 84 23.37 17.48 -7.27
N MET A 85 24.00 16.84 -6.27
CA MET A 85 24.53 15.49 -6.42
C MET A 85 24.21 14.57 -5.25
N ILE A 86 24.01 13.28 -5.54
CA ILE A 86 24.00 12.19 -4.56
C ILE A 86 24.53 10.89 -5.18
N ALA A 87 25.32 10.14 -4.41
CA ALA A 87 25.75 8.80 -4.78
C ALA A 87 24.98 7.72 -4.00
N ILE A 88 24.36 6.78 -4.71
CA ILE A 88 23.54 5.69 -4.16
C ILE A 88 24.04 4.36 -4.73
N TYR A 89 24.10 3.34 -3.88
CA TYR A 89 24.41 1.98 -4.31
C TYR A 89 23.12 1.27 -4.77
N LEU A 90 23.08 0.85 -6.03
CA LEU A 90 21.94 0.16 -6.64
C LEU A 90 22.32 -1.26 -7.07
N PRO A 91 21.38 -2.22 -7.07
CA PRO A 91 21.63 -3.57 -7.61
C PRO A 91 22.08 -3.52 -9.07
N GLU A 92 22.99 -4.39 -9.48
CA GLU A 92 23.27 -4.65 -10.89
C GLU A 92 22.05 -5.27 -11.60
N LYS A 93 22.00 -5.11 -12.94
CA LYS A 93 20.95 -5.68 -13.83
C LYS A 93 19.54 -5.22 -13.50
N VAL A 94 19.37 -4.01 -12.97
CA VAL A 94 18.06 -3.47 -12.60
C VAL A 94 17.63 -2.34 -13.53
N GLU A 95 16.37 -2.35 -13.95
CA GLU A 95 15.70 -1.21 -14.57
C GLU A 95 14.89 -0.48 -13.51
N PHE A 96 14.96 0.84 -13.49
CA PHE A 96 14.21 1.65 -12.54
C PHE A 96 13.76 2.98 -13.13
N LEU A 97 12.76 3.56 -12.48
CA LEU A 97 12.26 4.89 -12.75
C LEU A 97 12.68 5.82 -11.62
N TYR A 98 12.97 7.08 -11.94
CA TYR A 98 13.30 8.10 -10.95
C TYR A 98 12.85 9.50 -11.38
N GLN A 99 12.71 10.39 -10.40
CA GLN A 99 12.35 11.78 -10.58
C GLN A 99 13.02 12.64 -9.50
N TYR A 100 13.22 13.92 -9.80
CA TYR A 100 13.69 14.90 -8.83
C TYR A 100 12.50 15.69 -8.26
N CYS A 101 12.57 16.02 -6.98
CA CYS A 101 11.60 16.89 -6.34
C CYS A 101 12.28 17.86 -5.38
N LEU A 102 11.70 19.05 -5.24
CA LEU A 102 12.03 19.97 -4.17
C LEU A 102 11.08 19.68 -3.01
N ILE A 103 11.62 19.57 -1.81
CA ILE A 103 10.84 19.51 -0.58
C ILE A 103 11.19 20.74 0.24
N GLN A 104 10.19 21.54 0.54
CA GLN A 104 10.31 22.67 1.45
C GLN A 104 9.94 22.21 2.86
N GLU A 105 10.89 22.32 3.77
CA GLU A 105 10.65 22.05 5.18
C GLU A 105 9.89 23.26 5.76
N GLU A 106 8.66 23.05 6.25
CA GLU A 106 7.95 24.11 6.98
C GLU A 106 8.45 24.19 8.43
N GLU A 107 8.59 25.42 8.93
CA GLU A 107 9.02 25.69 10.30
C GLU A 107 7.97 25.20 11.33
N ASP A 108 6.69 25.14 10.94
CA ASP A 108 5.61 24.59 11.74
C ASP A 108 5.47 23.08 11.50
N SER A 109 5.98 22.29 12.45
CA SER A 109 5.99 20.82 12.39
C SER A 109 4.60 20.17 12.29
N ALA A 110 3.52 20.94 12.45
CA ALA A 110 2.15 20.47 12.30
C ALA A 110 1.69 20.34 10.84
N ARG A 111 2.40 20.94 9.88
CA ARG A 111 2.00 20.95 8.46
C ARG A 111 2.78 19.92 7.64
N GLN A 112 2.11 19.39 6.62
CA GLN A 112 2.75 18.48 5.68
C GLN A 112 3.75 19.25 4.82
N PRO A 113 4.93 18.68 4.50
CA PRO A 113 5.93 19.36 3.69
C PRO A 113 5.40 19.62 2.27
N LEU A 114 5.69 20.80 1.73
CA LEU A 114 5.33 21.13 0.36
C LEU A 114 6.31 20.43 -0.60
N ILE A 115 5.76 19.58 -1.48
CA ILE A 115 6.52 18.83 -2.48
C ILE A 115 6.28 19.44 -3.85
N VAL A 116 7.35 19.92 -4.48
CA VAL A 116 7.32 20.47 -5.84
C VAL A 116 8.10 19.55 -6.77
N TRP A 117 7.39 18.85 -7.64
CA TRP A 117 7.97 17.92 -8.62
C TRP A 117 8.72 18.67 -9.72
N GLN A 118 9.95 18.26 -10.02
CA GLN A 118 10.78 18.88 -11.05
C GLN A 118 10.58 18.18 -12.40
N GLY A 119 9.77 18.82 -13.25
CA GLY A 119 9.38 18.32 -14.57
C GLY A 119 8.29 17.23 -14.51
N ASN A 120 7.56 17.04 -15.60
CA ASN A 120 6.51 16.04 -15.73
C ASN A 120 7.01 14.71 -16.32
N ILE A 121 8.31 14.41 -16.18
CA ILE A 121 8.93 13.27 -16.87
C ILE A 121 9.61 12.37 -15.85
N GLU A 122 9.03 11.19 -15.66
CA GLU A 122 9.70 10.05 -15.04
C GLU A 122 10.86 9.62 -15.94
N ARG A 123 12.06 9.52 -15.38
CA ARG A 123 13.26 9.12 -16.10
C ARG A 123 13.47 7.61 -15.93
N LYS A 124 13.71 6.91 -17.03
CA LYS A 124 14.02 5.47 -17.02
C LYS A 124 15.53 5.26 -17.11
N CYS A 125 16.09 4.48 -16.20
CA CYS A 125 17.49 4.08 -16.22
C CYS A 125 17.62 2.55 -16.13
N LYS A 126 18.68 2.01 -16.73
CA LYS A 126 19.06 0.61 -16.63
C LYS A 126 20.50 0.52 -16.15
N VAL A 127 20.73 -0.23 -15.08
CA VAL A 127 22.08 -0.56 -14.60
C VAL A 127 22.43 -1.92 -15.19
N ASP A 128 23.24 -1.93 -16.25
CA ASP A 128 23.81 -3.17 -16.78
C ASP A 128 24.98 -3.67 -15.92
N ASN A 129 25.46 -4.89 -16.19
CA ASN A 129 26.58 -5.50 -15.47
C ASN A 129 27.80 -4.59 -15.41
N ALA A 130 28.11 -4.06 -14.23
CA ALA A 130 29.38 -3.38 -13.99
C ALA A 130 30.56 -4.37 -13.90
N SER A 131 30.28 -5.69 -13.88
CA SER A 131 31.28 -6.75 -13.69
C SER A 131 32.43 -6.78 -14.70
N ASP A 132 32.28 -6.15 -15.88
CA ASP A 132 33.36 -6.15 -16.88
C ASP A 132 34.47 -5.12 -16.57
N THR A 133 34.30 -4.26 -15.56
CA THR A 133 35.40 -3.41 -15.10
C THR A 133 35.22 -3.04 -13.62
N PRO A 134 36.01 -3.62 -12.69
CA PRO A 134 35.92 -3.27 -11.27
C PRO A 134 36.19 -1.77 -11.09
N GLY A 135 35.27 -1.09 -10.39
CA GLY A 135 35.35 0.35 -10.11
C GLY A 135 34.54 1.27 -11.03
N LYS A 136 33.71 0.74 -11.94
CA LYS A 136 32.79 1.58 -12.72
C LYS A 136 31.73 2.25 -11.83
N GLN A 137 31.73 3.58 -11.84
CA GLN A 137 30.68 4.43 -11.28
C GLN A 137 29.81 4.89 -12.45
N LEU A 138 28.50 4.77 -12.33
CA LEU A 138 27.55 5.35 -13.28
C LEU A 138 27.25 6.78 -12.82
N ILE A 139 27.40 7.77 -13.70
CA ILE A 139 27.03 9.15 -13.43
C ILE A 139 25.85 9.49 -14.35
N LEU A 140 24.73 9.88 -13.76
CA LEU A 140 23.53 10.33 -14.46
C LEU A 140 23.52 11.86 -14.39
N GLU A 141 23.85 12.51 -15.49
CA GLU A 141 23.82 13.97 -15.61
C GLU A 141 22.49 14.41 -16.24
N ASP A 142 21.69 15.11 -15.46
CA ASP A 142 20.38 15.63 -15.82
C ASP A 142 20.39 17.16 -15.81
N ASN A 143 19.51 17.77 -16.60
CA ASN A 143 19.28 19.21 -16.58
C ASN A 143 17.80 19.48 -16.29
N THR A 144 17.52 20.38 -15.35
CA THR A 144 16.14 20.78 -15.01
C THR A 144 15.65 21.97 -15.82
N ALA A 145 16.49 22.54 -16.69
CA ALA A 145 16.15 23.72 -17.48
C ALA A 145 14.92 23.47 -18.36
N ALA A 146 13.78 23.92 -17.84
CA ALA A 146 12.51 24.27 -18.48
C ALA A 146 12.29 23.71 -19.90
N ASP A 147 11.62 22.55 -19.97
CA ASP A 147 10.77 22.22 -21.13
C ASP A 147 9.47 23.05 -21.09
N GLY A 148 9.64 24.37 -20.96
CA GLY A 148 8.57 25.37 -20.98
C GLY A 148 8.11 25.75 -22.40
N GLY A 149 8.61 25.05 -23.42
CA GLY A 149 8.15 25.17 -24.78
C GLY A 149 7.12 24.09 -25.08
N ARG A 150 5.92 24.47 -25.52
CA ARG A 150 5.01 23.56 -26.23
C ARG A 150 5.77 22.89 -27.38
N GLY A 151 6.25 21.68 -27.16
CA GLY A 151 6.90 20.83 -28.15
C GLY A 151 6.38 19.41 -27.98
N GLU A 152 5.85 18.86 -29.07
CA GLU A 152 5.27 17.52 -29.11
C GLU A 152 6.30 16.45 -28.72
N GLY A 153 5.94 15.63 -27.74
CA GLY A 153 6.35 14.24 -27.52
C GLY A 153 7.57 13.65 -28.24
N GLU A 154 8.77 14.21 -28.07
CA GLU A 154 10.01 13.47 -28.29
C GLU A 154 10.52 12.95 -26.96
N ARG A 155 10.27 11.65 -26.70
CA ARG A 155 10.97 10.89 -25.67
C ARG A 155 12.48 11.05 -25.92
N GLN A 156 13.18 11.83 -25.09
CA GLN A 156 14.64 11.83 -25.05
C GLN A 156 15.11 10.44 -24.60
N GLN A 157 15.28 9.54 -25.56
CA GLN A 157 16.12 8.37 -25.40
C GLN A 157 17.57 8.89 -25.50
N GLN A 158 18.35 8.73 -24.44
CA GLN A 158 19.80 8.80 -24.58
C GLN A 158 20.21 7.69 -25.56
N GLU A 159 20.70 8.07 -26.75
CA GLU A 159 21.17 7.14 -27.78
C GLU A 159 22.35 6.31 -27.26
N LEU A 160 22.07 5.06 -26.88
CA LEU A 160 22.99 3.96 -27.07
C LEU A 160 22.70 3.36 -28.45
N LYS A 161 23.64 3.51 -29.39
CA LYS A 161 23.57 2.86 -30.71
C LYS A 161 23.49 1.34 -30.54
N ILE A 162 22.32 0.76 -30.80
CA ILE A 162 22.13 -0.69 -30.98
C ILE A 162 21.16 -0.91 -32.15
N ASP A 163 21.54 -1.79 -33.07
CA ASP A 163 20.83 -2.14 -34.32
C ASP A 163 19.41 -2.68 -34.11
N PRO A 164 18.49 -2.55 -35.10
CA PRO A 164 17.09 -2.92 -34.96
C PRO A 164 16.84 -4.38 -35.39
N LEU A 165 15.98 -5.08 -34.62
CA LEU A 165 14.85 -5.92 -35.08
C LEU A 165 14.53 -7.04 -34.08
N VAL A 166 13.42 -6.92 -33.31
CA VAL A 166 12.47 -8.04 -33.00
C VAL A 166 11.08 -7.41 -32.70
N PRO A 167 9.95 -7.98 -33.17
CA PRO A 167 8.61 -7.43 -32.90
C PRO A 167 8.13 -7.74 -31.47
N VAL A 168 7.62 -6.72 -30.80
CA VAL A 168 7.01 -6.80 -29.45
C VAL A 168 5.54 -7.15 -29.61
N GLY A 169 5.16 -8.40 -29.30
CA GLY A 169 3.76 -8.86 -29.39
C GLY A 169 3.21 -9.60 -28.17
N ALA A 170 4.04 -10.05 -27.23
CA ALA A 170 3.60 -10.90 -26.11
C ALA A 170 3.87 -10.33 -24.70
N ASN A 171 4.71 -9.29 -24.57
CA ASN A 171 5.12 -8.76 -23.25
C ASN A 171 4.14 -7.74 -22.63
N SER A 172 3.14 -7.25 -23.38
CA SER A 172 2.24 -6.19 -22.90
C SER A 172 1.28 -6.68 -21.82
N MET A 173 0.66 -7.86 -21.99
CA MET A 173 -0.28 -8.39 -21.01
C MET A 173 0.38 -8.77 -19.68
N GLN A 174 1.57 -9.37 -19.74
CA GLN A 174 2.28 -9.76 -18.53
C GLN A 174 2.75 -8.54 -17.72
N GLN A 175 3.14 -7.45 -18.40
CA GLN A 175 3.41 -6.16 -17.75
C GLN A 175 2.15 -5.56 -17.12
N LYS A 176 0.98 -5.63 -17.79
CA LYS A 176 -0.29 -5.18 -17.20
C LYS A 176 -0.64 -5.99 -15.95
N LEU A 177 -0.44 -7.30 -15.97
CA LEU A 177 -0.69 -8.19 -14.83
C LEU A 177 0.26 -7.89 -13.66
N GLU A 178 1.52 -7.61 -13.93
CA GLU A 178 2.50 -7.18 -12.92
C GLU A 178 2.13 -5.83 -12.30
N VAL A 179 1.68 -4.86 -13.10
CA VAL A 179 1.19 -3.56 -12.59
C VAL A 179 -0.03 -3.73 -11.69
N LYS A 180 -0.99 -4.59 -12.08
CA LYS A 180 -2.17 -4.89 -11.25
C LYS A 180 -1.81 -5.63 -9.97
N GLN A 181 -0.81 -6.51 -10.01
CA GLN A 181 -0.32 -7.19 -8.81
C GLN A 181 0.31 -6.19 -7.82
N ILE A 182 1.09 -5.22 -8.30
CA ILE A 182 1.65 -4.14 -7.46
C ILE A 182 0.53 -3.31 -6.81
N GLU A 183 -0.54 -2.99 -7.55
CA GLU A 183 -1.69 -2.26 -7.04
C GLU A 183 -2.42 -3.04 -5.93
N ILE A 184 -2.56 -4.36 -6.07
CA ILE A 184 -3.12 -5.26 -5.05
C ILE A 184 -2.22 -5.29 -3.80
N ASP A 185 -0.90 -5.37 -3.97
CA ASP A 185 0.04 -5.45 -2.85
C ASP A 185 0.02 -4.14 -2.04
N GLN A 186 -0.06 -2.97 -2.71
CA GLN A 186 -0.24 -1.68 -2.04
C GLN A 186 -1.54 -1.58 -1.24
N LEU A 187 -2.63 -2.16 -1.73
CA LEU A 187 -3.90 -2.22 -1.00
C LEU A 187 -3.81 -3.13 0.23
N LEU A 188 -3.05 -4.23 0.15
CA LEU A 188 -2.82 -5.12 1.28
C LEU A 188 -1.96 -4.46 2.37
N GLU A 189 -0.91 -3.72 1.99
CA GLU A 189 -0.08 -2.96 2.93
C GLU A 189 -0.87 -1.86 3.65
N GLU A 190 -1.71 -1.11 2.94
CA GLU A 190 -2.58 -0.12 3.57
C GLU A 190 -3.58 -0.75 4.53
N ARG A 191 -4.17 -1.88 4.16
CA ARG A 191 -5.04 -2.64 5.05
C ARG A 191 -4.32 -3.05 6.33
N GLU A 192 -3.11 -3.58 6.22
CA GLU A 192 -2.31 -3.99 7.39
C GLU A 192 -1.95 -2.78 8.27
N ARG A 193 -1.61 -1.64 7.65
CA ARG A 193 -1.38 -0.37 8.36
C ARG A 193 -2.61 0.03 9.18
N CYS A 194 -3.80 -0.02 8.58
CA CYS A 194 -5.05 0.34 9.25
C CYS A 194 -5.39 -0.65 10.39
N GLN A 195 -5.12 -1.95 10.20
CA GLN A 195 -5.28 -2.94 11.25
C GLN A 195 -4.34 -2.70 12.44
N ASN A 196 -3.10 -2.29 12.17
CA ASN A 196 -2.12 -1.98 13.20
C ASN A 196 -2.53 -0.74 14.01
N GLU A 197 -3.04 0.31 13.37
CA GLU A 197 -3.58 1.48 14.09
C GLU A 197 -4.82 1.11 14.92
N LEU A 198 -5.74 0.31 14.36
CA LEU A 198 -6.89 -0.19 15.11
C LEU A 198 -6.46 -1.03 16.34
N GLN A 199 -5.40 -1.83 16.20
CA GLN A 199 -4.86 -2.62 17.31
C GLN A 199 -4.21 -1.73 18.37
N LYS A 200 -3.45 -0.70 17.98
CA LYS A 200 -2.91 0.29 18.94
C LYS A 200 -4.03 0.97 19.72
N LEU A 201 -5.12 1.34 19.05
CA LEU A 201 -6.30 1.89 19.72
C LEU A 201 -6.87 0.90 20.73
N LYS A 202 -7.09 -0.36 20.33
CA LYS A 202 -7.55 -1.43 21.22
C LYS A 202 -6.63 -1.65 22.42
N ASP A 203 -5.32 -1.58 22.22
CA ASP A 203 -4.35 -1.73 23.31
C ASP A 203 -4.45 -0.55 24.29
N ILE A 204 -4.54 0.70 23.78
CA ILE A 204 -4.78 1.90 24.60
C ILE A 204 -6.06 1.75 25.43
N ILE A 205 -7.10 1.15 24.86
CA ILE A 205 -8.37 0.87 25.54
C ILE A 205 -8.22 -0.33 26.51
N GLY A 206 -7.42 -1.34 26.17
CA GLY A 206 -7.23 -2.57 26.95
C GLY A 206 -6.39 -2.39 28.22
N TYR A 207 -5.52 -1.38 28.29
CA TYR A 207 -4.84 -0.98 29.54
C TYR A 207 -5.78 -0.34 30.58
N ALA A 208 -7.10 -0.42 30.38
CA ALA A 208 -8.09 0.29 31.18
C ALA A 208 -8.23 -0.16 32.64
N ASP A 209 -7.74 -1.34 33.03
CA ASP A 209 -8.03 -1.93 34.34
C ASP A 209 -7.19 -1.36 35.51
N ASN A 210 -6.15 -0.57 35.26
CA ASN A 210 -5.34 0.04 36.32
C ASN A 210 -5.77 1.51 36.61
N PRO A 211 -6.30 1.81 37.82
CA PRO A 211 -6.74 3.16 38.18
C PRO A 211 -5.62 4.22 38.26
N ASP A 212 -4.34 3.82 38.39
CA ASP A 212 -3.22 4.77 38.48
C ASP A 212 -2.81 5.41 37.13
N ASP A 213 -3.19 4.82 35.99
CA ASP A 213 -2.89 5.36 34.65
C ASP A 213 -3.84 6.50 34.21
N TYR A 214 -4.76 6.91 35.09
CA TYR A 214 -5.80 7.89 34.82
C TYR A 214 -5.27 9.29 34.42
N LYS A 215 -4.19 9.76 35.05
CA LYS A 215 -3.59 11.07 34.73
C LYS A 215 -2.94 11.12 33.34
N LYS A 216 -2.43 9.99 32.85
CA LYS A 216 -1.94 9.89 31.46
C LYS A 216 -3.09 9.95 30.46
N ARG A 217 -4.25 9.36 30.75
CA ARG A 217 -5.41 9.37 29.83
C ARG A 217 -5.99 10.76 29.58
N GLN A 218 -6.03 11.60 30.62
CA GLN A 218 -6.66 12.92 30.52
C GLN A 218 -5.93 13.87 29.55
N SER A 219 -4.64 13.63 29.27
CA SER A 219 -3.90 14.36 28.24
C SER A 219 -4.16 13.87 26.81
N TYR A 220 -4.83 12.72 26.60
CA TYR A 220 -5.10 12.16 25.27
C TYR A 220 -6.58 12.22 24.85
N LEU A 221 -7.50 12.53 25.78
CA LEU A 221 -8.95 12.46 25.57
C LEU A 221 -9.56 13.56 24.68
N PRO A 222 -9.15 14.83 24.75
CA PRO A 222 -9.70 15.88 23.88
C PRO A 222 -9.41 15.66 22.40
N ASP A 223 -8.29 14.99 22.09
CA ASP A 223 -7.88 14.71 20.71
C ASP A 223 -8.52 13.44 20.15
N PHE A 224 -9.10 12.57 20.97
CA PHE A 224 -9.50 11.24 20.52
C PHE A 224 -10.70 11.25 19.57
N SER A 225 -11.70 12.09 19.82
CA SER A 225 -12.86 12.24 18.92
C SER A 225 -12.45 12.87 17.58
N SER A 226 -11.61 13.91 17.62
CA SER A 226 -11.02 14.50 16.40
C SER A 226 -10.22 13.46 15.63
N LEU A 227 -9.35 12.71 16.32
CA LEU A 227 -8.50 11.70 15.71
C LEU A 227 -9.32 10.57 15.07
N LEU A 228 -10.43 10.14 15.69
CA LEU A 228 -11.34 9.14 15.11
C LEU A 228 -12.03 9.68 13.86
N TYR A 229 -12.58 10.90 13.94
CA TYR A 229 -13.20 11.55 12.79
C TYR A 229 -12.21 11.77 11.64
N ASP A 230 -10.99 12.24 11.95
CA ASP A 230 -9.93 12.47 10.97
C ASP A 230 -9.45 11.16 10.34
N THR A 231 -9.28 10.10 11.14
CA THR A 231 -8.90 8.77 10.66
C THR A 231 -9.96 8.17 9.73
N VAL A 232 -11.25 8.27 10.12
CA VAL A 232 -12.36 7.79 9.29
C VAL A 232 -12.45 8.59 7.99
N ARG A 233 -12.26 9.90 8.05
CA ARG A 233 -12.28 10.80 6.89
C ARG A 233 -11.11 10.57 5.93
N GLU A 234 -9.91 10.33 6.46
CA GLU A 234 -8.73 9.98 5.66
C GLU A 234 -8.93 8.62 4.97
N LEU A 235 -9.42 7.62 5.69
CA LEU A 235 -9.78 6.31 5.14
C LEU A 235 -10.81 6.43 4.01
N GLN A 236 -11.88 7.20 4.23
CA GLN A 236 -12.92 7.46 3.24
C GLN A 236 -12.35 8.13 1.99
N SER A 237 -11.50 9.14 2.16
CA SER A 237 -10.87 9.87 1.06
C SER A 237 -9.92 8.97 0.27
N SER A 238 -9.16 8.11 0.95
CA SER A 238 -8.27 7.13 0.32
C SER A 238 -9.05 6.11 -0.51
N VAL A 239 -10.09 5.50 0.08
CA VAL A 239 -10.94 4.51 -0.60
C VAL A 239 -11.62 5.12 -1.82
N GLN A 240 -12.21 6.31 -1.71
CA GLN A 240 -12.86 6.99 -2.85
C GLN A 240 -11.88 7.38 -3.96
N SER A 241 -10.66 7.78 -3.60
CA SER A 241 -9.60 8.11 -4.57
C SER A 241 -9.18 6.87 -5.34
N LYS A 242 -8.93 5.75 -4.64
CA LYS A 242 -8.50 4.50 -5.25
C LYS A 242 -9.59 3.84 -6.08
N LEU A 243 -10.84 3.88 -5.63
CA LEU A 243 -11.98 3.37 -6.38
C LEU A 243 -12.15 4.13 -7.70
N ARG A 244 -12.02 5.47 -7.67
CA ARG A 244 -12.03 6.29 -8.89
C ARG A 244 -10.90 5.94 -9.85
N LYS A 245 -9.68 5.81 -9.35
CA LYS A 245 -8.52 5.40 -10.17
C LYS A 245 -8.72 4.03 -10.81
N THR A 246 -9.24 3.07 -10.03
CA THR A 246 -9.52 1.71 -10.52
C THR A 246 -10.58 1.74 -11.62
N CYS A 247 -11.68 2.44 -11.41
CA CYS A 247 -12.74 2.59 -12.42
C CYS A 247 -12.23 3.28 -13.70
N SER A 248 -11.40 4.33 -13.57
CA SER A 248 -10.77 5.00 -14.72
C SER A 248 -9.84 4.05 -15.48
N SER A 249 -9.00 3.29 -14.78
CA SER A 249 -8.11 2.31 -15.39
C SER A 249 -8.88 1.19 -16.12
N ILE A 250 -9.96 0.67 -15.53
CA ILE A 250 -10.81 -0.35 -16.17
C ILE A 250 -11.47 0.22 -17.43
N ALA A 251 -11.94 1.47 -17.39
CA ALA A 251 -12.54 2.13 -18.55
C ALA A 251 -11.53 2.33 -19.68
N GLU A 252 -10.28 2.69 -19.36
CA GLU A 252 -9.20 2.87 -20.33
C GLU A 252 -8.76 1.54 -20.95
N ASP A 253 -8.66 0.46 -20.15
CA ASP A 253 -8.27 -0.86 -20.63
C ASP A 253 -9.32 -1.46 -21.59
N HIS A 254 -10.61 -1.33 -21.26
CA HIS A 254 -11.69 -1.84 -22.12
C HIS A 254 -11.91 -1.03 -23.39
N ALA A 255 -11.57 0.26 -23.42
CA ALA A 255 -11.62 1.07 -24.63
C ALA A 255 -10.65 0.57 -25.71
N PHE A 256 -9.63 -0.21 -25.34
CA PHE A 256 -8.56 -0.66 -26.24
C PHE A 256 -8.85 -2.02 -26.90
N GLU A 257 -9.64 -2.90 -26.27
CA GLU A 257 -9.79 -4.31 -26.71
C GLU A 257 -10.96 -4.56 -27.66
N GLY A 258 -11.69 -3.53 -28.10
CA GLY A 258 -12.76 -3.69 -29.10
C GLY A 258 -13.94 -4.57 -28.65
N GLY A 259 -14.04 -4.86 -27.35
CA GLY A 259 -15.20 -5.48 -26.74
C GLY A 259 -16.47 -4.68 -27.07
N SER A 260 -17.60 -5.39 -27.24
CA SER A 260 -18.89 -4.76 -27.49
C SER A 260 -19.11 -3.61 -26.51
N SER A 261 -19.34 -2.41 -27.06
CA SER A 261 -19.54 -1.20 -26.27
C SER A 261 -20.63 -1.36 -25.19
N GLU A 262 -21.56 -2.31 -25.35
CA GLU A 262 -22.60 -2.60 -24.36
C GLU A 262 -22.09 -3.33 -23.11
N ASP A 263 -21.19 -4.32 -23.23
CA ASP A 263 -20.74 -5.10 -22.07
C ASP A 263 -19.88 -4.24 -21.13
N VAL A 264 -19.06 -3.36 -21.71
CA VAL A 264 -18.27 -2.37 -20.96
C VAL A 264 -19.18 -1.37 -20.26
N LYS A 265 -20.24 -0.89 -20.93
CA LYS A 265 -21.23 0.00 -20.33
C LYS A 265 -21.97 -0.66 -19.17
N LEU A 266 -22.33 -1.94 -19.33
CA LEU A 266 -23.01 -2.70 -18.29
C LEU A 266 -22.10 -2.92 -17.07
N ALA A 267 -20.84 -3.30 -17.28
CA ALA A 267 -19.86 -3.46 -16.20
C ALA A 267 -19.58 -2.14 -15.47
N LEU A 268 -19.48 -1.03 -16.21
CA LEU A 268 -19.30 0.30 -15.63
C LEU A 268 -20.51 0.73 -14.80
N GLN A 269 -21.72 0.46 -15.31
CA GLN A 269 -22.98 0.74 -14.61
C GLN A 269 -23.12 -0.13 -13.34
N GLU A 270 -22.71 -1.39 -13.38
CA GLU A 270 -22.70 -2.25 -12.20
C GLU A 270 -21.68 -1.77 -11.15
N ALA A 271 -20.49 -1.36 -11.58
CA ALA A 271 -19.49 -0.77 -10.69
C ALA A 271 -20.01 0.53 -10.06
N GLU A 272 -20.62 1.41 -10.85
CA GLU A 272 -21.19 2.68 -10.37
C GLU A 272 -22.34 2.47 -9.38
N THR A 273 -23.21 1.49 -9.62
CA THR A 273 -24.27 1.14 -8.66
C THR A 273 -23.71 0.59 -7.35
N LYS A 274 -22.67 -0.25 -7.40
CA LYS A 274 -21.95 -0.74 -6.21
C LYS A 274 -21.26 0.40 -5.44
N VAL A 275 -20.64 1.36 -6.13
CA VAL A 275 -20.05 2.56 -5.51
C VAL A 275 -21.12 3.38 -4.80
N ASN A 276 -22.27 3.59 -5.45
CA ASN A 276 -23.37 4.36 -4.87
C ASN A 276 -24.01 3.66 -3.66
N ASP A 277 -24.13 2.32 -3.67
CA ASP A 277 -24.58 1.55 -2.50
C ASP A 277 -23.63 1.72 -1.31
N LEU A 278 -22.31 1.60 -1.54
CA LEU A 278 -21.31 1.83 -0.49
C LEU A 278 -21.35 3.25 0.05
N ARG A 279 -21.55 4.25 -0.83
CA ARG A 279 -21.70 5.65 -0.43
C ARG A 279 -22.91 5.86 0.48
N MET A 280 -24.07 5.29 0.13
CA MET A 280 -25.27 5.42 0.97
C MET A 280 -25.11 4.74 2.33
N ARG A 281 -24.48 3.57 2.38
CA ARG A 281 -24.20 2.88 3.65
C ARG A 281 -23.26 3.69 4.54
N LEU A 282 -22.27 4.34 3.95
CA LEU A 282 -21.36 5.21 4.69
C LEU A 282 -22.07 6.44 5.23
N GLU A 283 -22.95 7.06 4.46
CA GLU A 283 -23.78 8.18 4.92
C GLU A 283 -24.74 7.75 6.05
N GLN A 284 -25.27 6.52 5.98
CA GLN A 284 -26.06 5.94 7.06
C GLN A 284 -25.24 5.69 8.34
N ALA A 285 -24.01 5.22 8.20
CA ALA A 285 -23.08 5.04 9.32
C ALA A 285 -22.73 6.37 10.00
N GLU A 286 -22.46 7.42 9.20
CA GLU A 286 -22.22 8.78 9.72
C GLU A 286 -23.44 9.32 10.50
N LEU A 287 -24.66 9.04 10.01
CA LEU A 287 -25.89 9.39 10.72
C LEU A 287 -26.01 8.66 12.06
N GLN A 288 -25.76 7.34 12.08
CA GLN A 288 -25.81 6.53 13.30
C GLN A 288 -24.76 6.97 14.33
N LEU A 289 -23.56 7.33 13.88
CA LEU A 289 -22.52 7.91 14.74
C LEU A 289 -22.96 9.25 15.33
N GLY A 290 -23.63 10.09 14.52
CA GLY A 290 -24.23 11.35 14.98
C GLY A 290 -25.31 11.14 16.03
N GLU A 291 -26.23 10.19 15.82
CA GLU A 291 -27.28 9.82 16.78
C GLU A 291 -26.70 9.29 18.09
N ALA A 292 -25.70 8.41 18.02
CA ALA A 292 -25.01 7.89 19.20
C ALA A 292 -24.30 9.00 19.99
N THR A 293 -23.66 9.95 19.29
CA THR A 293 -23.00 11.11 19.90
C THR A 293 -24.03 12.02 20.60
N ALA A 294 -25.18 12.25 19.98
CA ALA A 294 -26.25 13.07 20.55
C ALA A 294 -26.88 12.41 21.79
N LEU A 295 -27.14 11.09 21.74
CA LEU A 295 -27.65 10.32 22.88
C LEU A 295 -26.68 10.42 24.07
N HIS A 296 -25.38 10.30 23.81
CA HIS A 296 -24.38 10.44 24.86
C HIS A 296 -24.38 11.84 25.50
N GLU A 297 -24.49 12.92 24.72
CA GLU A 297 -24.58 14.27 25.28
C GLU A 297 -25.84 14.49 26.15
N VAL A 298 -26.91 13.72 25.91
CA VAL A 298 -28.09 13.69 26.79
C VAL A 298 -27.79 12.92 28.07
N GLU A 299 -27.26 11.70 27.98
CA GLU A 299 -26.89 10.88 29.15
C GLU A 299 -25.91 11.62 30.07
N LYS A 300 -24.94 12.32 29.47
CA LYS A 300 -23.99 13.20 30.17
C LYS A 300 -24.64 14.30 30.98
N LYS A 301 -25.66 14.96 30.41
CA LYS A 301 -26.42 15.99 31.14
C LYS A 301 -27.24 15.40 32.27
N GLU A 302 -27.89 14.26 32.05
CA GLU A 302 -28.67 13.57 33.10
C GLU A 302 -27.79 13.09 34.26
N LEU A 303 -26.61 12.52 33.94
CA LEU A 303 -25.59 12.18 34.93
C LEU A 303 -25.13 13.42 35.69
N GLN A 304 -24.78 14.50 34.99
CA GLN A 304 -24.36 15.74 35.63
C GLN A 304 -25.45 16.27 36.61
N GLU A 305 -26.72 16.30 36.20
CA GLU A 305 -27.82 16.74 37.07
C GLU A 305 -28.05 15.81 38.27
N TYR A 306 -27.98 14.49 38.08
CA TYR A 306 -28.10 13.52 39.16
C TYR A 306 -27.02 13.74 40.22
N TYR A 307 -25.80 14.00 39.77
CA TYR A 307 -24.66 14.23 40.67
C TYR A 307 -24.72 15.57 41.36
N GLU A 308 -25.08 16.66 40.68
CA GLU A 308 -25.30 17.96 41.35
C GLU A 308 -26.33 17.84 42.49
N LYS A 309 -27.36 17.00 42.33
CA LYS A 309 -28.33 16.67 43.39
C LYS A 309 -27.74 15.81 44.50
N ALA A 310 -26.91 14.81 44.18
CA ALA A 310 -26.31 13.90 45.17
C ALA A 310 -25.19 14.57 45.98
N LEU A 311 -24.40 15.42 45.32
CA LEU A 311 -23.24 16.12 45.85
C LEU A 311 -23.59 17.13 46.93
N GLY A 312 -24.82 17.66 46.97
CA GLY A 312 -25.26 18.60 48.01
C GLY A 312 -25.22 18.07 49.47
N LYS A 313 -24.79 16.81 49.69
CA LYS A 313 -24.71 16.16 51.01
C LYS A 313 -23.33 15.58 51.38
N MET A 314 -22.32 15.66 50.53
CA MET A 314 -20.99 15.07 50.77
C MET A 314 -19.94 16.13 51.16
N ASP A 315 -18.91 15.71 51.90
CA ASP A 315 -17.70 16.51 52.17
C ASP A 315 -16.98 16.84 50.85
N CYS A 316 -16.45 18.06 50.75
CA CYS A 316 -15.78 18.64 49.59
C CYS A 316 -14.70 17.71 48.98
N LYS A 317 -14.01 16.93 49.80
CA LYS A 317 -12.93 16.04 49.33
C LYS A 317 -13.46 14.77 48.67
N ASP A 318 -14.50 14.17 49.25
CA ASP A 318 -15.17 13.00 48.67
C ASP A 318 -15.98 13.37 47.43
N GLN A 319 -16.51 14.60 47.36
CA GLN A 319 -17.14 15.16 46.16
C GLN A 319 -16.18 15.20 44.97
N GLU A 320 -14.94 15.67 45.18
CA GLU A 320 -13.97 15.85 44.10
C GLU A 320 -13.49 14.52 43.52
N ASP A 321 -13.23 13.53 44.38
CA ASP A 321 -12.81 12.19 43.95
C ASP A 321 -13.95 11.40 43.28
N ALA A 322 -15.18 11.54 43.76
CA ALA A 322 -16.35 10.95 43.11
C ALA A 322 -16.59 11.56 41.72
N MET A 323 -16.44 12.88 41.57
CA MET A 323 -16.61 13.57 40.30
C MET A 323 -15.52 13.21 39.29
N LYS A 324 -14.27 13.00 39.74
CA LYS A 324 -13.18 12.50 38.88
C LYS A 324 -13.46 11.08 38.40
N ARG A 325 -13.82 10.15 39.29
CA ARG A 325 -14.14 8.75 38.95
C ARG A 325 -15.29 8.64 37.96
N MET A 326 -16.32 9.47 38.13
CA MET A 326 -17.47 9.51 37.24
C MET A 326 -17.10 9.96 35.82
N LYS A 327 -16.35 11.07 35.67
CA LYS A 327 -15.92 11.55 34.35
C LYS A 327 -15.12 10.49 33.57
N VAL A 328 -14.42 9.60 34.29
CA VAL A 328 -13.71 8.47 33.66
C VAL A 328 -14.67 7.44 33.14
N GLU A 329 -15.62 7.01 33.98
CA GLU A 329 -16.51 5.90 33.66
C GLU A 329 -17.46 6.30 32.53
N GLU A 330 -17.92 7.56 32.53
CA GLU A 330 -18.72 8.15 31.46
C GLU A 330 -17.94 8.19 30.13
N SER A 331 -16.69 8.67 30.16
CA SER A 331 -15.82 8.68 28.97
C SER A 331 -15.51 7.25 28.49
N ARG A 332 -15.44 6.27 29.39
CA ARG A 332 -15.22 4.86 29.07
C ARG A 332 -16.45 4.25 28.40
N THR A 333 -17.64 4.43 28.95
CA THR A 333 -18.88 3.88 28.36
C THR A 333 -19.16 4.48 26.98
N MET A 334 -18.87 5.77 26.80
CA MET A 334 -18.91 6.47 25.50
C MET A 334 -17.99 5.83 24.47
N LEU A 335 -16.77 5.54 24.90
CA LEU A 335 -15.75 4.98 24.04
C LEU A 335 -16.11 3.54 23.66
N GLU A 336 -16.53 2.72 24.62
CA GLU A 336 -16.94 1.34 24.38
C GLU A 336 -18.17 1.21 23.46
N SER A 337 -19.13 2.13 23.55
CA SER A 337 -20.30 2.14 22.65
C SER A 337 -19.89 2.56 21.24
N SER A 338 -19.09 3.63 21.10
CA SER A 338 -18.58 4.11 19.81
C SER A 338 -17.73 3.07 19.10
N ILE A 339 -16.85 2.36 19.84
CA ILE A 339 -16.05 1.26 19.30
C ILE A 339 -16.93 0.12 18.80
N ARG A 340 -18.00 -0.22 19.54
CA ARG A 340 -18.91 -1.31 19.12
C ARG A 340 -19.62 -0.99 17.81
N VAL A 341 -20.07 0.25 17.62
CA VAL A 341 -20.72 0.69 16.38
C VAL A 341 -19.71 0.63 15.23
N VAL A 342 -18.55 1.28 15.38
CA VAL A 342 -17.51 1.31 14.34
C VAL A 342 -16.98 -0.09 14.01
N ALA A 343 -16.81 -0.96 15.01
CA ALA A 343 -16.36 -2.34 14.79
C ALA A 343 -17.41 -3.19 14.06
N GLY A 344 -18.71 -2.96 14.31
CA GLY A 344 -19.79 -3.62 13.58
C GLY A 344 -19.79 -3.23 12.10
N GLU A 345 -19.70 -1.93 11.82
CA GLU A 345 -19.69 -1.43 10.45
C GLU A 345 -18.43 -1.84 9.67
N LEU A 346 -17.26 -1.79 10.31
CA LEU A 346 -16.02 -2.29 9.70
C LEU A 346 -16.07 -3.79 9.39
N PHE A 347 -16.79 -4.58 10.20
CA PHE A 347 -16.99 -5.99 9.94
C PHE A 347 -17.86 -6.21 8.69
N ASP A 348 -18.92 -5.43 8.52
CA ASP A 348 -19.80 -5.51 7.36
C ASP A 348 -19.08 -5.06 6.07
N VAL A 349 -18.33 -3.95 6.13
CA VAL A 349 -17.50 -3.49 4.99
C VAL A 349 -16.48 -4.57 4.60
N ARG A 350 -15.87 -5.24 5.57
CA ARG A 350 -14.93 -6.34 5.31
C ARG A 350 -15.59 -7.52 4.61
N GLN A 351 -16.78 -7.95 5.04
CA GLN A 351 -17.50 -9.03 4.36
C GLN A 351 -17.84 -8.65 2.91
N GLN A 352 -18.26 -7.42 2.66
CA GLN A 352 -18.56 -6.96 1.31
C GLN A 352 -17.32 -6.89 0.42
N HIS A 353 -16.20 -6.42 0.95
CA HIS A 353 -14.93 -6.42 0.22
C HIS A 353 -14.50 -7.85 -0.14
N ASP A 354 -14.58 -8.79 0.79
CA ASP A 354 -14.23 -10.19 0.52
C ASP A 354 -15.18 -10.81 -0.53
N LYS A 355 -16.47 -10.46 -0.51
CA LYS A 355 -17.43 -10.85 -1.55
C LYS A 355 -17.07 -10.28 -2.93
N LEU A 356 -16.80 -8.97 -3.02
CA LEU A 356 -16.40 -8.31 -4.27
C LEU A 356 -15.09 -8.89 -4.80
N LYS A 357 -14.16 -9.26 -3.93
CA LYS A 357 -12.91 -9.90 -4.30
C LYS A 357 -13.15 -11.27 -4.95
N GLU A 358 -14.06 -12.08 -4.43
CA GLU A 358 -14.40 -13.35 -5.08
C GLU A 358 -15.18 -13.17 -6.38
N GLU A 359 -16.07 -12.18 -6.47
CA GLU A 359 -16.73 -11.82 -7.73
C GLU A 359 -15.69 -11.42 -8.79
N ALA A 360 -14.72 -10.57 -8.43
CA ALA A 360 -13.64 -10.16 -9.32
C ALA A 360 -12.77 -11.34 -9.78
N ARG A 361 -12.42 -12.27 -8.87
CA ARG A 361 -11.70 -13.50 -9.24
C ARG A 361 -12.52 -14.39 -10.18
N SER A 362 -13.82 -14.50 -9.94
CA SER A 362 -14.72 -15.28 -10.80
C SER A 362 -14.80 -14.67 -12.21
N LEU A 363 -14.90 -13.35 -12.33
CA LEU A 363 -14.88 -12.66 -13.62
C LEU A 363 -13.54 -12.83 -14.34
N GLN A 364 -12.43 -12.72 -13.62
CA GLN A 364 -11.09 -12.94 -14.19
C GLN A 364 -10.93 -14.38 -14.70
N ALA A 365 -11.47 -15.38 -13.99
CA ALA A 365 -11.43 -16.77 -14.43
C ALA A 365 -12.30 -17.02 -15.68
N LEU A 366 -13.44 -16.34 -15.80
CA LEU A 366 -14.30 -16.42 -17.00
C LEU A 366 -13.60 -15.80 -18.21
N LEU A 367 -12.98 -14.63 -18.04
CA LEU A 367 -12.27 -13.93 -19.10
C LEU A 367 -11.12 -14.78 -19.65
N LEU A 368 -10.27 -15.31 -18.76
CA LEU A 368 -9.18 -16.22 -19.14
C LEU A 368 -9.69 -17.51 -19.81
N GLY A 369 -10.85 -18.01 -19.38
CA GLY A 369 -11.48 -19.19 -19.97
C GLY A 369 -12.03 -18.96 -21.38
N GLU A 370 -12.61 -17.78 -21.65
CA GLU A 370 -13.07 -17.39 -22.99
C GLU A 370 -11.90 -17.13 -23.94
N GLU A 371 -10.86 -16.45 -23.48
CA GLU A 371 -9.65 -16.21 -24.28
C GLU A 371 -8.94 -17.52 -24.65
N MET A 372 -8.83 -18.47 -23.71
CA MET A 372 -8.29 -19.80 -24.02
C MET A 372 -9.10 -20.52 -25.09
N LYS A 373 -10.44 -20.45 -25.03
CA LYS A 373 -11.30 -21.08 -26.05
C LYS A 373 -11.14 -20.41 -27.42
N GLN A 374 -11.01 -19.09 -27.47
CA GLN A 374 -10.76 -18.37 -28.73
C GLN A 374 -9.40 -18.73 -29.33
N LEU A 375 -8.36 -18.86 -28.50
CA LEU A 375 -7.04 -19.34 -28.90
C LEU A 375 -7.09 -20.78 -29.41
N GLU A 376 -7.79 -21.69 -28.71
CA GLU A 376 -7.96 -23.07 -29.15
C GLU A 376 -8.69 -23.17 -30.50
N GLN A 377 -9.73 -22.36 -30.70
CA GLN A 377 -10.44 -22.28 -31.98
C GLN A 377 -9.52 -21.76 -33.09
N ALA A 378 -8.75 -20.70 -32.84
CA ALA A 378 -7.81 -20.13 -33.81
C ALA A 378 -6.63 -21.05 -34.13
N ILE A 379 -6.27 -21.97 -33.23
CA ILE A 379 -5.26 -23.01 -33.49
C ILE A 379 -5.87 -24.17 -34.30
N SER A 380 -7.18 -24.41 -34.16
CA SER A 380 -7.89 -25.48 -34.86
C SER A 380 -8.24 -25.15 -36.32
N ASP A 381 -8.46 -23.87 -36.63
CA ASP A 381 -8.73 -23.34 -37.98
C ASP A 381 -7.43 -23.13 -38.77
#